data_AF-A0A914V8P1-F1
#
_entry.id   AF-A0A914V8P1-F1
#
_cell.length_a   1.000
_cell.length_b   1.000
_cell.length_c   1.000
_cell.angle_alpha   90.00
_cell.angle_beta   90.00
_cell.angle_gamma   90.00
#
_symmetry.space_group_name_H-M   'P 1'
#
loop_
_entity.id
_entity.type
_entity.pdbx_description
1 polymer ?
#
loop_
_entity_poly.entity_id
_entity_poly.type
_entity_poly.pdbx_seq_one_letter_code
_entity_poly.pdbx_strand_id
1 'polypeptide(L)'
;MDELKQKAIEHHNSALMDSMDPMAVMDNMCTDLLSSVEKEYIKEAHSTSRDGNRELISILFRKKEELEPFERFVEAMKKTDANHEIMAEAILKTYTNDEHRNALQAHLRDICQDLDAEDVISYLLAKEIVQDGQARGIMAMPLKPARNMQLITLVKAAGPSAFQEFINALRNGNKGYLAEKMLTHLSSFFTQQSTFTEMTTAKTMKRTQTAAQNEHEVSSNDPCAKRIKSTLIGELPISQASSSSLKDPYLNAQQLLKDVYSTRFQKVDPFSLPFTFDIENTWVPLTLKEEGGGSQTTEDHAELLETAFKKAKMANLMMMMMMMKKKKKKKKKKKKKMEKKKKQNSAC
;
A
#
# COMPACT_ATOMS: atom_id res chain seq x y z
N MET A 1 6.50 -7.64 22.75
CA MET A 1 6.34 -6.77 21.57
C MET A 1 5.22 -7.34 20.72
N ASP A 2 4.34 -6.51 20.13
CA ASP A 2 3.28 -7.01 19.24
C ASP A 2 3.84 -7.59 17.91
N GLU A 3 3.03 -8.43 17.25
CA GLU A 3 3.41 -9.15 16.02
C GLU A 3 3.74 -8.19 14.85
N LEU A 4 3.11 -7.01 14.82
CA LEU A 4 3.27 -6.05 13.72
C LEU A 4 4.57 -5.27 13.86
N LYS A 5 4.92 -4.83 15.07
CA LYS A 5 6.19 -4.21 15.42
C LYS A 5 7.35 -5.17 15.12
N GLN A 6 7.19 -6.45 15.46
CA GLN A 6 8.16 -7.48 15.13
C GLN A 6 8.33 -7.61 13.61
N LYS A 7 7.24 -7.73 12.84
CA LYS A 7 7.28 -7.81 11.37
C LYS A 7 7.90 -6.56 10.73
N ALA A 8 7.65 -5.37 11.29
CA ALA A 8 8.27 -4.15 10.81
C ALA A 8 9.80 -4.17 10.99
N ILE A 9 10.30 -4.66 12.14
CA ILE A 9 11.75 -4.85 12.34
C ILE A 9 12.29 -5.93 11.40
N GLU A 10 11.60 -7.07 11.28
CA GLU A 10 12.00 -8.18 10.40
C GLU A 10 12.09 -7.77 8.93
N HIS A 11 11.18 -6.92 8.46
CA HIS A 11 11.20 -6.37 7.10
C HIS A 11 12.48 -5.57 6.80
N HIS A 12 13.04 -4.91 7.81
CA HIS A 12 14.28 -4.14 7.69
C HIS A 12 15.51 -4.89 8.24
N ASN A 13 15.38 -6.18 8.56
CA ASN A 13 16.41 -6.95 9.27
C ASN A 13 17.74 -6.98 8.51
N SER A 14 17.73 -7.13 7.19
CA SER A 14 18.97 -7.12 6.39
C SER A 14 19.74 -5.79 6.53
N ALA A 15 19.03 -4.67 6.41
CA ALA A 15 19.63 -3.34 6.55
C ALA A 15 20.12 -3.08 7.99
N LEU A 16 19.34 -3.53 8.99
CA LEU A 16 19.73 -3.48 10.40
C LEU A 16 21.02 -4.28 10.64
N MET A 17 21.10 -5.52 10.16
CA MET A 17 22.28 -6.38 10.32
C MET A 17 23.55 -5.78 9.72
N ASP A 18 23.43 -5.08 8.59
CA ASP A 18 24.57 -4.58 7.82
C ASP A 18 25.05 -3.18 8.26
N SER A 19 24.15 -2.35 8.78
CA SER A 19 24.42 -0.90 8.97
C SER A 19 24.14 -0.37 10.37
N MET A 20 23.49 -1.13 11.24
CA MET A 20 23.28 -0.69 12.62
C MET A 20 24.58 -0.86 13.42
N ASP A 21 24.88 0.11 14.29
CA ASP A 21 25.90 -0.02 15.33
C ASP A 21 25.19 -0.37 16.65
N PRO A 22 25.22 -1.64 17.09
CA PRO A 22 24.49 -2.08 18.26
C PRO A 22 24.98 -1.40 19.54
N MET A 23 26.26 -1.00 19.62
CA MET A 23 26.80 -0.31 20.79
C MET A 23 26.24 1.10 20.89
N ALA A 24 26.31 1.85 19.79
CA ALA A 24 25.85 3.23 19.75
C ALA A 24 24.32 3.33 19.95
N VAL A 25 23.56 2.38 19.39
CA VAL A 25 22.12 2.27 19.66
C VAL A 25 21.88 1.93 21.13
N MET A 26 22.55 0.90 21.68
CA MET A 26 22.40 0.47 23.06
C MET A 26 22.72 1.58 24.08
N ASP A 27 23.75 2.39 23.83
CA ASP A 27 24.11 3.52 24.69
C ASP A 27 23.02 4.59 24.74
N ASN A 28 22.25 4.73 23.65
CA ASN A 28 21.09 5.61 23.56
C ASN A 28 19.79 4.97 24.07
N MET A 29 19.77 3.67 24.37
CA MET A 29 18.61 2.99 24.96
C MET A 29 18.55 3.27 26.47
N CYS A 30 17.34 3.55 26.97
CA CYS A 30 17.13 3.79 28.40
C CYS A 30 17.63 2.60 29.25
N THR A 31 18.27 2.91 30.38
CA THR A 31 18.97 1.93 31.24
C THR A 31 18.05 0.89 31.88
N ASP A 32 16.75 1.13 31.91
CA ASP A 32 15.70 0.26 32.42
C ASP A 32 15.18 -0.75 31.38
N LEU A 33 15.44 -0.55 30.08
CA LEU A 33 15.02 -1.50 29.05
C LEU A 33 15.95 -2.71 28.95
N LEU A 34 17.26 -2.49 29.04
CA LEU A 34 18.29 -3.53 28.97
C LEU A 34 18.99 -3.68 30.32
N SER A 35 18.95 -4.87 30.89
CA SER A 35 19.70 -5.21 32.11
C SER A 35 21.20 -5.15 31.85
N SER A 36 21.99 -4.97 32.91
CA SER A 36 23.46 -5.00 32.81
C SER A 36 23.98 -6.28 32.16
N VAL A 37 23.36 -7.43 32.46
CA VAL A 37 23.70 -8.73 31.89
C VAL A 37 23.45 -8.79 30.39
N GLU A 38 22.30 -8.28 29.93
CA GLU A 38 21.98 -8.22 28.49
C GLU A 38 22.92 -7.28 27.74
N LYS A 39 23.28 -6.14 28.34
CA LYS A 39 24.26 -5.22 27.75
C LYS A 39 25.64 -5.87 27.61
N GLU A 40 26.05 -6.65 28.60
CA GLU A 40 27.32 -7.39 28.53
C GLU A 40 27.26 -8.50 27.48
N TYR A 41 26.13 -9.22 27.39
CA TYR A 41 25.95 -10.24 26.38
C TYR A 41 26.00 -9.68 24.94
N ILE A 42 25.42 -8.50 24.71
CA ILE A 42 25.52 -7.80 23.41
C ILE A 42 26.98 -7.43 23.12
N LYS A 43 27.72 -6.91 24.12
CA LYS A 43 29.16 -6.58 24.00
C LYS A 43 30.04 -7.80 23.75
N GLU A 44 29.73 -8.95 24.34
CA GLU A 44 30.47 -10.19 24.13
C GLU A 44 30.18 -10.78 22.75
N ALA A 45 28.91 -10.72 22.30
CA ALA A 45 28.50 -11.13 20.95
C ALA A 45 29.09 -10.23 19.85
N HIS A 46 29.62 -9.07 20.21
CA HIS A 46 30.11 -8.03 19.32
C HIS A 46 31.43 -8.34 18.59
N SER A 47 31.84 -9.61 18.54
CA SER A 47 32.96 -10.05 17.67
C SER A 47 32.77 -9.60 16.22
N THR A 48 31.52 -9.47 15.77
CA THR A 48 31.16 -8.71 14.57
C THR A 48 29.99 -7.78 14.88
N SER A 49 29.90 -6.63 14.18
CA SER A 49 28.74 -5.72 14.29
C SER A 49 27.41 -6.46 14.02
N ARG A 50 27.43 -7.42 13.09
CA ARG A 50 26.26 -8.22 12.72
C ARG A 50 25.74 -9.11 13.86
N ASP A 51 26.65 -9.75 14.59
CA ASP A 51 26.27 -10.63 15.71
C ASP A 51 25.69 -9.81 16.88
N GLY A 52 26.30 -8.65 17.18
CA GLY A 52 25.74 -7.70 18.14
C GLY A 52 24.35 -7.19 17.73
N ASN A 53 24.14 -6.91 16.44
CA ASN A 53 22.85 -6.45 15.91
C ASN A 53 21.79 -7.53 16.08
N ARG A 54 22.14 -8.79 15.77
CA ARG A 54 21.25 -9.93 15.92
C ARG A 54 20.84 -10.14 17.36
N GLU A 55 21.79 -10.04 18.29
CA GLU A 55 21.53 -10.27 19.70
C GLU A 55 20.66 -9.17 20.29
N LEU A 56 20.94 -7.90 19.97
CA LEU A 56 20.12 -6.77 20.38
C LEU A 56 18.66 -6.96 19.93
N ILE A 57 18.42 -7.29 18.65
CA ILE A 57 17.06 -7.54 18.14
C ILE A 57 16.41 -8.75 18.83
N SER A 58 17.15 -9.82 19.08
CA SER A 58 16.62 -11.00 19.77
C SER A 58 16.16 -10.67 21.18
N ILE A 59 16.93 -9.85 21.91
CA ILE A 59 16.57 -9.39 23.25
C ILE A 59 15.31 -8.53 23.18
N LEU A 60 15.21 -7.59 22.22
CA LEU A 60 14.04 -6.74 22.05
C LEU A 60 12.74 -7.52 21.85
N PHE A 61 12.79 -8.61 21.07
CA PHE A 61 11.61 -9.47 20.85
C PHE A 61 11.16 -10.22 22.11
N ARG A 62 12.08 -10.47 23.06
CA ARG A 62 11.77 -11.12 24.34
C ARG A 62 11.26 -10.15 25.40
N LYS A 63 11.35 -8.83 25.18
CA LYS A 63 10.90 -7.83 26.15
C LYS A 63 9.38 -7.76 26.26
N LYS A 64 8.94 -7.55 27.51
CA LYS A 64 7.54 -7.28 27.83
C LYS A 64 7.07 -6.03 27.12
N GLU A 65 5.83 -6.05 26.65
CA GLU A 65 5.22 -4.93 25.94
C GLU A 65 5.05 -3.68 26.82
N GLU A 66 4.85 -3.87 28.13
CA GLU A 66 4.80 -2.80 29.14
C GLU A 66 6.05 -1.91 29.17
N LEU A 67 7.19 -2.40 28.66
CA LEU A 67 8.43 -1.65 28.59
C LEU A 67 8.60 -0.87 27.28
N GLU A 68 7.62 -0.95 26.38
CA GLU A 68 7.61 -0.30 25.06
C GLU A 68 8.94 -0.48 24.28
N PRO A 69 9.43 -1.74 24.14
CA PRO A 69 10.75 -2.02 23.60
C PRO A 69 10.95 -1.49 22.17
N PHE A 70 9.88 -1.46 21.36
CA PHE A 70 9.93 -0.98 19.99
C PHE A 70 10.09 0.54 19.92
N GLU A 71 9.26 1.28 20.66
CA GLU A 71 9.28 2.74 20.72
C GLU A 71 10.64 3.24 21.18
N ARG A 72 11.18 2.63 22.25
CA ARG A 72 12.48 2.97 22.81
C ARG A 72 13.64 2.60 21.90
N PHE A 73 13.53 1.48 21.16
CA PHE A 73 14.50 1.10 20.14
C PHE A 73 14.54 2.13 19.00
N VAL A 74 13.38 2.48 18.46
CA VAL A 74 13.25 3.50 17.41
C VAL A 74 13.78 4.85 17.89
N GLU A 75 13.46 5.27 19.11
CA GLU A 75 13.97 6.51 19.69
C GLU A 75 15.50 6.48 19.85
N ALA A 76 16.06 5.37 20.30
CA ALA A 76 17.51 5.20 20.43
C ALA A 76 18.21 5.26 19.06
N MET A 77 17.64 4.62 18.03
CA MET A 77 18.15 4.74 16.66
C MET A 77 18.15 6.19 16.16
N LYS A 78 17.08 6.94 16.42
CA LYS A 78 17.00 8.38 16.06
C LYS A 78 18.06 9.24 16.74
N LYS A 79 18.51 8.86 17.94
CA LYS A 79 19.55 9.57 18.70
C LYS A 79 20.97 9.19 18.30
N THR A 80 21.16 8.12 17.52
CA THR A 80 22.48 7.58 17.21
C THR A 80 23.18 8.40 16.12
N ASP A 81 22.67 8.35 14.90
CA ASP A 81 23.14 9.18 13.78
C ASP A 81 22.06 9.35 12.69
N ALA A 82 22.36 10.15 11.67
CA ALA A 82 21.41 10.44 10.58
C ALA A 82 21.03 9.21 9.73
N ASN A 83 21.92 8.22 9.59
CA ASN A 83 21.61 6.98 8.87
C ASN A 83 20.66 6.11 9.70
N HIS A 84 20.89 5.99 11.01
CA HIS A 84 19.97 5.28 11.91
C HIS A 84 18.64 5.99 12.03
N GLU A 85 18.59 7.32 12.01
CA GLU A 85 17.33 8.09 11.95
C GLU A 85 16.50 7.74 10.70
N ILE A 86 17.13 7.71 9.52
CA ILE A 86 16.45 7.33 8.27
C ILE A 86 15.89 5.89 8.37
N MET A 87 16.66 4.98 8.96
CA MET A 87 16.22 3.60 9.15
C MET A 87 15.08 3.48 10.17
N ALA A 88 15.15 4.24 11.27
CA ALA A 88 14.09 4.31 12.27
C ALA A 88 12.79 4.86 11.67
N GLU A 89 12.87 5.90 10.83
CA GLU A 89 11.73 6.43 10.08
C GLU A 89 11.19 5.42 9.07
N ALA A 90 12.05 4.64 8.42
CA ALA A 90 11.61 3.56 7.51
C ALA A 90 10.87 2.45 8.28
N ILE A 91 11.36 2.03 9.44
CA ILE A 91 10.72 1.04 10.32
C ILE A 91 9.37 1.58 10.81
N LEU A 92 9.35 2.82 11.33
CA LEU A 92 8.12 3.49 11.75
C LEU A 92 7.13 3.60 10.61
N LYS A 93 7.58 3.95 9.40
CA LYS A 93 6.71 4.04 8.23
C LYS A 93 6.11 2.68 7.88
N THR A 94 6.90 1.60 7.91
CA THR A 94 6.41 0.24 7.69
C THR A 94 5.39 -0.18 8.76
N TYR A 95 5.50 0.35 9.97
CA TYR A 95 4.52 0.13 11.04
C TYR A 95 3.27 1.03 10.95
N THR A 96 3.43 2.28 10.52
CA THR A 96 2.40 3.32 10.66
C THR A 96 1.48 3.52 9.45
N ASN A 97 1.79 2.97 8.27
CA ASN A 97 1.40 3.67 7.05
C ASN A 97 0.58 2.86 6.04
N ASP A 98 -0.73 3.05 6.09
CA ASP A 98 -1.72 2.57 5.10
C ASP A 98 -1.88 1.05 4.97
N GLU A 99 -0.93 0.19 5.38
CA GLU A 99 -1.10 -1.25 5.19
C GLU A 99 -2.29 -1.80 5.98
N HIS A 100 -2.44 -1.39 7.24
CA HIS A 100 -3.60 -1.76 8.06
C HIS A 100 -4.91 -1.28 7.45
N ARG A 101 -4.91 -0.03 6.95
CA ARG A 101 -6.07 0.55 6.28
C ARG A 101 -6.39 -0.18 4.98
N ASN A 102 -5.38 -0.59 4.24
CA ASN A 102 -5.48 -1.35 3.00
C ASN A 102 -5.94 -2.78 3.27
N ALA A 103 -5.48 -3.43 4.33
CA ALA A 103 -5.94 -4.75 4.75
C ALA A 103 -7.42 -4.71 5.14
N LEU A 104 -7.83 -3.72 5.95
CA LEU A 104 -9.24 -3.49 6.27
C LEU A 104 -10.07 -3.21 5.02
N GLN A 105 -9.55 -2.42 4.09
CA GLN A 105 -10.24 -2.09 2.84
C GLN A 105 -10.36 -3.31 1.91
N ALA A 106 -9.30 -4.10 1.78
CA ALA A 106 -9.24 -5.28 0.92
C ALA A 106 -10.22 -6.37 1.38
N HIS A 107 -10.45 -6.47 2.70
CA HIS A 107 -11.35 -7.45 3.31
C HIS A 107 -12.68 -6.87 3.77
N LEU A 108 -13.00 -5.63 3.38
CA LEU A 108 -14.19 -4.92 3.84
C LEU A 108 -15.49 -5.69 3.54
N ARG A 109 -15.57 -6.34 2.38
CA ARG A 109 -16.72 -7.16 2.00
C ARG A 109 -16.91 -8.35 2.95
N ASP A 110 -15.84 -9.09 3.21
CA ASP A 110 -15.87 -10.27 4.08
C ASP A 110 -16.23 -9.85 5.51
N ILE A 111 -15.59 -8.77 6.00
CA ILE A 111 -15.87 -8.21 7.32
C ILE A 111 -17.34 -7.79 7.42
N CYS A 112 -17.88 -7.05 6.46
CA CYS A 112 -19.27 -6.58 6.52
C CYS A 112 -20.28 -7.73 6.53
N GLN A 113 -19.97 -8.85 5.88
CA GLN A 113 -20.84 -10.02 5.80
C GLN A 113 -20.78 -10.85 7.09
N ASP A 114 -19.58 -11.09 7.61
CA ASP A 114 -19.34 -12.14 8.58
C ASP A 114 -19.19 -11.65 10.03
N LEU A 115 -18.71 -10.42 10.22
CA LEU A 115 -18.52 -9.81 11.53
C LEU A 115 -19.87 -9.48 12.17
N ASP A 116 -20.04 -9.73 13.46
CA ASP A 116 -21.06 -9.02 14.24
C ASP A 116 -20.39 -7.89 15.02
N ALA A 117 -20.86 -6.66 14.85
CA ALA A 117 -20.28 -5.51 15.54
C ALA A 117 -20.46 -5.62 17.06
N GLU A 118 -21.52 -6.31 17.53
CA GLU A 118 -21.81 -6.54 18.95
C GLU A 118 -20.70 -7.34 19.65
N ASP A 119 -20.17 -8.35 18.98
CA ASP A 119 -19.11 -9.22 19.51
C ASP A 119 -17.79 -8.47 19.75
N VAL A 120 -17.54 -7.40 18.99
CA VAL A 120 -16.24 -6.71 18.96
C VAL A 120 -16.28 -5.34 19.64
N ILE A 121 -17.41 -4.62 19.58
CA ILE A 121 -17.51 -3.26 20.16
C ILE A 121 -17.25 -3.25 21.66
N SER A 122 -17.76 -4.24 22.41
CA SER A 122 -17.56 -4.30 23.86
C SER A 122 -16.08 -4.36 24.23
N TYR A 123 -15.29 -5.12 23.46
CA TYR A 123 -13.84 -5.21 23.64
C TYR A 123 -13.15 -3.89 23.26
N LEU A 124 -13.52 -3.29 22.13
CA LEU A 124 -12.91 -2.03 21.68
C LEU A 124 -13.24 -0.84 22.58
N LEU A 125 -14.40 -0.86 23.23
CA LEU A 125 -14.80 0.13 24.21
C LEU A 125 -13.98 0.00 25.49
N ALA A 126 -13.75 -1.24 25.97
CA ALA A 126 -12.87 -1.50 27.11
C ALA A 126 -11.40 -1.09 26.85
N LYS A 127 -10.99 -1.03 25.58
CA LYS A 127 -9.67 -0.55 25.15
C LYS A 127 -9.64 0.94 24.78
N GLU A 128 -10.74 1.66 25.00
CA GLU A 128 -10.89 3.09 24.69
C GLU A 128 -10.64 3.45 23.20
N ILE A 129 -10.72 2.45 22.30
CA ILE A 129 -10.59 2.65 20.86
C ILE A 129 -11.87 3.26 20.28
N VAL A 130 -13.03 2.88 20.84
CA VAL A 130 -14.35 3.40 20.47
C VAL A 130 -14.99 4.02 21.70
N GLN A 131 -15.45 5.27 21.58
CA GLN A 131 -16.14 5.96 22.67
C GLN A 131 -17.59 5.49 22.82
N ASP A 132 -18.16 5.59 24.03
CA ASP A 132 -19.55 5.19 24.32
C ASP A 132 -20.59 5.80 23.36
N GLY A 133 -20.40 7.07 22.98
CA GLY A 133 -21.28 7.75 22.02
C GLY A 133 -21.21 7.12 20.63
N GLN A 134 -20.01 6.75 20.18
CA GLN A 134 -19.78 6.09 18.90
C GLN A 134 -20.33 4.65 18.91
N ALA A 135 -20.09 3.90 19.98
CA ALA A 135 -20.62 2.55 20.15
C ALA A 135 -22.16 2.53 20.10
N ARG A 136 -22.82 3.43 20.85
CA ARG A 136 -24.28 3.58 20.79
C ARG A 136 -24.76 3.97 19.38
N GLY A 137 -24.06 4.89 18.72
CA GLY A 137 -24.38 5.29 17.35
C GLY A 137 -24.29 4.13 16.35
N ILE A 138 -23.29 3.24 16.50
CA ILE A 138 -23.16 2.05 15.68
C ILE A 138 -24.28 1.06 15.99
N MET A 139 -24.55 0.76 17.26
CA MET A 139 -25.59 -0.21 17.63
C MET A 139 -27.00 0.24 17.25
N ALA A 140 -27.24 1.55 17.14
CA ALA A 140 -28.51 2.08 16.67
C ALA A 140 -28.75 1.88 15.16
N MET A 141 -27.74 1.52 14.37
CA MET A 141 -27.93 1.30 12.93
C MET A 141 -28.65 -0.03 12.66
N PRO A 142 -29.71 -0.05 11.83
CA PRO A 142 -30.56 -1.23 11.66
C PRO A 142 -29.90 -2.35 10.86
N LEU A 143 -28.98 -2.01 9.95
CA LEU A 143 -28.37 -2.98 9.04
C LEU A 143 -27.00 -3.42 9.57
N LYS A 144 -26.82 -4.74 9.74
CA LYS A 144 -25.53 -5.36 10.11
C LYS A 144 -24.34 -4.86 9.24
N PRO A 145 -24.44 -4.83 7.90
CA PRO A 145 -23.35 -4.31 7.07
C PRO A 145 -23.03 -2.83 7.36
N ALA A 146 -24.03 -1.99 7.64
CA ALA A 146 -23.82 -0.59 7.96
C ALA A 146 -23.10 -0.43 9.31
N ARG A 147 -23.45 -1.24 10.31
CA ARG A 147 -22.76 -1.30 11.62
C ARG A 147 -21.29 -1.63 11.45
N ASN A 148 -21.01 -2.72 10.73
CA ASN A 148 -19.65 -3.18 10.48
C ASN A 148 -18.84 -2.15 9.70
N MET A 149 -19.43 -1.54 8.68
CA MET A 149 -18.79 -0.48 7.88
C MET A 149 -18.39 0.73 8.74
N GLN A 150 -19.30 1.19 9.60
CA GLN A 150 -19.03 2.31 10.49
C GLN A 150 -17.93 1.95 11.51
N LEU A 151 -17.97 0.74 12.07
CA LEU A 151 -16.94 0.25 12.98
C LEU A 151 -15.56 0.24 12.32
N ILE A 152 -15.45 -0.33 11.12
CA ILE A 152 -14.18 -0.35 10.37
C ILE A 152 -13.69 1.05 10.03
N THR A 153 -14.60 1.98 9.73
CA THR A 153 -14.24 3.38 9.46
C THR A 153 -13.58 4.02 10.69
N LEU A 154 -14.08 3.76 11.90
CA LEU A 154 -13.47 4.24 13.13
C LEU A 154 -12.11 3.58 13.40
N VAL A 155 -12.00 2.27 13.23
CA VAL A 155 -10.72 1.55 13.42
C VAL A 155 -9.65 2.09 12.47
N LYS A 156 -9.99 2.32 11.19
CA LYS A 156 -9.07 2.94 10.20
C LYS A 156 -8.61 4.34 10.60
N ALA A 157 -9.51 5.13 11.19
CA ALA A 157 -9.23 6.48 11.63
C ALA A 157 -8.33 6.51 12.88
N ALA A 158 -8.56 5.58 13.81
CA ALA A 158 -7.84 5.49 15.08
C ALA A 158 -6.39 4.95 14.94
N GLY A 159 -6.07 4.26 13.84
CA GLY A 159 -4.68 3.96 13.47
C GLY A 159 -4.19 2.53 13.80
N PRO A 160 -2.87 2.30 13.80
CA PRO A 160 -2.28 0.96 13.94
C PRO A 160 -2.64 0.25 15.24
N SER A 161 -2.61 0.95 16.37
CA SER A 161 -2.97 0.37 17.68
C SER A 161 -4.43 -0.09 17.71
N ALA A 162 -5.34 0.69 17.13
CA ALA A 162 -6.75 0.33 17.00
C ALA A 162 -6.94 -0.88 16.09
N PHE A 163 -6.18 -0.98 14.99
CA PHE A 163 -6.18 -2.15 14.13
C PHE A 163 -5.73 -3.40 14.90
N GLN A 164 -4.67 -3.32 15.70
CA GLN A 164 -4.19 -4.46 16.49
C GLN A 164 -5.22 -4.90 17.53
N GLU A 165 -5.84 -3.98 18.27
CA GLU A 165 -6.90 -4.32 19.22
C GLU A 165 -8.14 -4.88 18.52
N PHE A 166 -8.44 -4.44 17.30
CA PHE A 166 -9.48 -5.04 16.47
C PHE A 166 -9.15 -6.49 16.08
N ILE A 167 -7.90 -6.79 15.69
CA ILE A 167 -7.43 -8.15 15.43
C ILE A 167 -7.54 -9.03 16.69
N ASN A 168 -7.14 -8.50 17.85
CA ASN A 168 -7.24 -9.19 19.14
C ASN A 168 -8.72 -9.50 19.47
N ALA A 169 -9.62 -8.54 19.28
CA ALA A 169 -11.05 -8.73 19.49
C ALA A 169 -11.62 -9.83 18.58
N LEU A 170 -11.22 -9.88 17.31
CA LEU A 170 -11.66 -10.94 16.38
C LEU A 170 -11.15 -12.33 16.79
N ARG A 171 -9.89 -12.43 17.23
CA ARG A 171 -9.30 -13.68 17.74
C ARG A 171 -10.04 -14.18 18.97
N ASN A 172 -10.43 -13.28 19.86
CA ASN A 172 -11.19 -13.60 21.06
C ASN A 172 -12.69 -13.90 20.75
N GLY A 173 -13.26 -13.27 19.73
CA GLY A 173 -14.70 -13.28 19.42
C GLY A 173 -15.19 -14.37 18.46
N ASN A 174 -14.57 -15.56 18.42
CA ASN A 174 -14.89 -16.65 17.46
C ASN A 174 -14.77 -16.25 15.96
N LYS A 175 -14.18 -15.09 15.64
CA LYS A 175 -13.93 -14.60 14.28
C LYS A 175 -12.44 -14.61 13.92
N GLY A 176 -11.66 -15.51 14.55
CA GLY A 176 -10.22 -15.61 14.35
C GLY A 176 -9.81 -15.77 12.88
N TYR A 177 -10.64 -16.41 12.06
CA TYR A 177 -10.36 -16.54 10.62
C TYR A 177 -10.32 -15.19 9.87
N LEU A 178 -11.12 -14.18 10.28
CA LEU A 178 -11.06 -12.84 9.68
C LEU A 178 -9.74 -12.15 10.06
N ALA A 179 -9.31 -12.30 11.31
CA ALA A 179 -8.02 -11.82 11.78
C ALA A 179 -6.87 -12.44 10.97
N GLU A 180 -6.84 -13.78 10.85
CA GLU A 180 -5.81 -14.48 10.09
C GLU A 180 -5.79 -14.09 8.61
N LYS A 181 -6.96 -13.87 8.00
CA LYS A 181 -7.06 -13.40 6.61
C LYS A 181 -6.41 -12.04 6.41
N MET A 182 -6.68 -11.07 7.30
CA MET A 182 -6.07 -9.74 7.25
C MET A 182 -4.57 -9.77 7.53
N LEU A 183 -4.13 -10.56 8.52
CA LEU A 183 -2.71 -10.72 8.84
C LEU A 183 -1.94 -11.42 7.70
N THR A 184 -2.58 -12.35 7.00
CA THR A 184 -2.01 -12.97 5.78
C THR A 184 -1.83 -11.94 4.68
N HIS A 185 -2.80 -11.05 4.47
CA HIS A 185 -2.68 -9.96 3.50
C HIS A 185 -1.50 -9.05 3.83
N LEU A 186 -1.35 -8.63 5.09
CA LEU A 186 -0.20 -7.84 5.54
C LEU A 186 1.12 -8.57 5.33
N SER A 187 1.19 -9.85 5.70
CA SER A 187 2.40 -10.67 5.53
C SER A 187 2.78 -10.80 4.05
N SER A 188 1.80 -10.99 3.16
CA SER A 188 2.03 -11.06 1.72
C SER A 188 2.59 -9.74 1.15
N PHE A 189 2.15 -8.62 1.70
CA PHE A 189 2.58 -7.29 1.30
C PHE A 189 4.04 -7.02 1.73
N PHE A 190 4.40 -7.39 2.96
CA PHE A 190 5.80 -7.30 3.43
C PHE A 190 6.75 -8.15 2.58
N THR A 191 6.35 -9.38 2.22
CA THR A 191 7.15 -10.23 1.33
C THR A 191 7.37 -9.58 -0.05
N GLN A 192 6.34 -8.95 -0.62
CA GLN A 192 6.48 -8.28 -1.92
C GLN A 192 7.42 -7.07 -1.85
N GLN A 193 7.38 -6.28 -0.79
CA GLN A 193 8.28 -5.13 -0.63
C GLN A 193 9.75 -5.54 -0.45
N SER A 194 10.01 -6.61 0.32
CA SER A 194 11.37 -7.11 0.51
C SER A 194 12.03 -7.47 -0.82
N THR A 195 11.33 -8.22 -1.68
CA THR A 195 11.87 -8.62 -3.01
C THR A 195 12.16 -7.44 -3.93
N PHE A 196 11.37 -6.37 -3.85
CA PHE A 196 11.60 -5.17 -4.67
C PHE A 196 12.87 -4.43 -4.22
N THR A 197 13.10 -4.35 -2.92
CA THR A 197 14.28 -3.69 -2.34
C THR A 197 15.56 -4.43 -2.72
N GLU A 198 15.58 -5.77 -2.62
CA GLU A 198 16.72 -6.59 -3.04
C GLU A 198 17.06 -6.45 -4.53
N MET A 199 16.05 -6.39 -5.41
CA MET A 199 16.29 -6.20 -6.85
C MET A 199 16.90 -4.82 -7.16
N THR A 200 16.54 -3.79 -6.39
CA THR A 200 17.05 -2.43 -6.61
C THR A 200 18.46 -2.22 -6.07
N THR A 201 18.80 -2.83 -4.92
CA THR A 201 20.16 -2.81 -4.36
C THR A 201 21.13 -3.63 -5.21
N ALA A 202 20.73 -4.84 -5.65
CA ALA A 202 21.57 -5.68 -6.52
C ALA A 202 21.90 -5.01 -7.86
N LYS A 203 20.95 -4.24 -8.41
CA LYS A 203 21.17 -3.48 -9.66
C LYS A 203 22.10 -2.27 -9.47
N THR A 204 22.09 -1.69 -8.28
CA THR A 204 22.99 -0.59 -7.92
C THR A 204 24.40 -1.11 -7.70
N MET A 205 24.58 -2.19 -6.94
CA MET A 205 25.88 -2.82 -6.72
C MET A 205 26.54 -3.32 -8.01
N LYS A 206 25.78 -3.92 -8.93
CA LYS A 206 26.33 -4.29 -10.25
C LYS A 206 26.86 -3.07 -11.02
N ARG A 207 26.19 -1.91 -10.92
CA ARG A 207 26.66 -0.68 -11.56
C ARG A 207 27.92 -0.11 -10.93
N THR A 208 28.05 -0.19 -9.60
CA THR A 208 29.27 0.28 -8.90
C THR A 208 30.45 -0.65 -9.15
N GLN A 209 30.24 -1.96 -9.26
CA GLN A 209 31.29 -2.92 -9.63
C GLN A 209 31.77 -2.73 -11.08
N THR A 210 30.87 -2.44 -12.04
CA THR A 210 31.29 -2.13 -13.42
C THR A 210 32.02 -0.79 -13.53
N ALA A 211 31.71 0.18 -12.66
CA ALA A 211 32.44 1.45 -12.62
C ALA A 211 33.86 1.26 -12.04
N ALA A 212 34.00 0.50 -10.95
CA ALA A 212 35.30 0.23 -10.33
C ALA A 212 36.23 -0.63 -11.20
N GLN A 213 35.69 -1.53 -12.03
CA GLN A 213 36.50 -2.31 -12.98
C GLN A 213 36.96 -1.49 -14.20
N ASN A 214 36.27 -0.41 -14.56
CA ASN A 214 36.66 0.45 -15.69
C ASN A 214 37.72 1.52 -15.31
N GLU A 215 37.98 1.76 -14.02
CA GLU A 215 39.01 2.71 -13.60
C GLU A 215 40.41 2.08 -13.44
N HIS A 216 40.54 0.75 -13.60
CA HIS A 216 41.83 0.06 -13.54
C HIS A 216 42.46 -0.29 -14.90
N GLU A 217 41.83 0.11 -16.02
CA GLU A 217 42.32 -0.21 -17.38
C GLU A 217 42.74 1.03 -18.21
N VAL A 218 43.07 2.16 -17.57
CA VAL A 218 43.62 3.35 -18.25
C VAL A 218 44.95 3.75 -17.64
N SER A 219 45.98 2.94 -17.88
CA SER A 219 47.37 3.37 -17.81
C SER A 219 48.25 2.46 -18.66
N SER A 220 48.35 2.75 -19.97
CA SER A 220 49.50 2.40 -20.81
C SER A 220 49.30 2.91 -22.25
N ASN A 221 50.03 3.97 -22.57
CA ASN A 221 50.68 4.33 -23.84
C ASN A 221 50.05 4.02 -25.22
N ASP A 222 50.07 5.08 -26.04
CA ASP A 222 50.56 5.20 -27.42
C ASP A 222 49.55 5.51 -28.56
N PRO A 223 49.94 6.37 -29.54
CA PRO A 223 49.05 6.91 -30.56
C PRO A 223 49.18 6.20 -31.93
N CYS A 224 48.21 6.48 -32.80
CA CYS A 224 48.23 6.32 -34.25
C CYS A 224 47.87 4.93 -34.82
N ALA A 225 46.70 4.81 -35.47
CA ALA A 225 46.56 4.44 -36.89
C ALA A 225 45.12 4.05 -37.28
N LYS A 226 44.61 4.75 -38.30
CA LYS A 226 43.92 4.27 -39.52
C LYS A 226 42.88 3.12 -39.42
N ARG A 227 41.65 3.51 -39.82
CA ARG A 227 40.92 3.05 -41.03
C ARG A 227 40.42 1.59 -41.07
N ILE A 228 39.10 1.43 -41.33
CA ILE A 228 38.48 0.68 -42.46
C ILE A 228 37.13 -0.03 -42.08
N LYS A 229 36.12 0.24 -42.94
CA LYS A 229 34.87 -0.51 -43.31
C LYS A 229 33.72 -0.59 -42.29
N SER A 230 32.56 0.01 -42.58
CA SER A 230 31.52 -0.43 -43.55
C SER A 230 30.95 -1.79 -43.17
N THR A 231 29.64 -1.90 -42.94
CA THR A 231 28.74 -2.80 -43.68
C THR A 231 27.29 -2.82 -43.14
N LEU A 232 26.37 -2.69 -44.11
CA LEU A 232 24.97 -3.17 -44.24
C LEU A 232 23.82 -2.65 -43.35
N ILE A 233 22.95 -1.93 -44.06
CA ILE A 233 21.54 -1.66 -43.84
C ILE A 233 20.75 -2.97 -44.04
N GLY A 234 19.86 -3.28 -43.10
CA GLY A 234 18.83 -4.31 -43.25
C GLY A 234 17.50 -3.77 -42.73
N GLU A 235 16.60 -3.46 -43.66
CA GLU A 235 15.21 -3.09 -43.40
C GLU A 235 14.39 -4.35 -43.07
N LEU A 236 13.43 -4.22 -42.14
CA LEU A 236 12.39 -5.23 -41.90
C LEU A 236 11.01 -4.57 -41.88
N PRO A 237 9.98 -5.23 -42.42
CA PRO A 237 8.73 -4.60 -42.84
C PRO A 237 7.70 -4.52 -41.72
N ILE A 238 6.80 -3.54 -41.90
CA ILE A 238 5.59 -3.32 -41.13
C ILE A 238 4.52 -4.27 -41.64
N SER A 239 4.03 -5.17 -40.80
CA SER A 239 2.78 -5.91 -41.04
C SER A 239 1.64 -5.27 -40.25
N GLN A 240 0.62 -4.82 -40.99
CA GLN A 240 -0.70 -4.53 -40.48
C GLN A 240 -1.46 -5.84 -40.30
N ALA A 241 -2.17 -5.99 -39.18
CA ALA A 241 -3.15 -7.05 -38.99
C ALA A 241 -4.42 -6.47 -38.36
N SER A 242 -5.52 -6.91 -38.94
CA SER A 242 -6.88 -6.40 -38.85
C SER A 242 -7.59 -6.84 -37.57
N SER A 243 -8.53 -6.00 -37.14
CA SER A 243 -9.49 -6.20 -36.06
C SER A 243 -10.48 -7.33 -36.33
N SER A 244 -10.73 -8.18 -35.33
CA SER A 244 -11.93 -9.02 -35.25
C SER A 244 -12.62 -8.86 -33.88
N SER A 245 -13.87 -8.39 -33.96
CA SER A 245 -15.04 -8.65 -33.11
C SER A 245 -14.81 -9.15 -31.67
N LEU A 246 -14.79 -8.21 -30.71
CA LEU A 246 -15.12 -8.49 -29.31
C LEU A 246 -16.60 -8.17 -29.11
N LYS A 247 -17.42 -9.18 -28.74
CA LYS A 247 -18.78 -8.96 -28.27
C LYS A 247 -18.71 -8.18 -26.95
N ASP A 248 -19.43 -7.06 -26.89
CA ASP A 248 -19.36 -6.08 -25.81
C ASP A 248 -20.00 -6.66 -24.52
N PRO A 249 -19.23 -6.99 -23.46
CA PRO A 249 -19.77 -7.56 -22.22
C PRO A 249 -20.71 -6.60 -21.47
N TYR A 250 -20.75 -5.33 -21.87
CA TYR A 250 -21.59 -4.29 -21.28
C TYR A 250 -23.07 -4.38 -21.65
N LEU A 251 -23.40 -4.93 -22.83
CA LEU A 251 -24.80 -5.07 -23.25
C LEU A 251 -25.56 -6.07 -22.34
N ASN A 252 -24.84 -7.07 -21.81
CA ASN A 252 -25.40 -8.08 -20.92
C ASN A 252 -25.66 -7.53 -19.51
N ALA A 253 -24.78 -6.68 -18.99
CA ALA A 253 -24.97 -6.04 -17.68
C ALA A 253 -26.14 -5.04 -17.70
N GLN A 254 -26.32 -4.32 -18.81
CA GLN A 254 -27.45 -3.40 -18.99
C GLN A 254 -28.80 -4.13 -19.02
N GLN A 255 -28.88 -5.25 -19.74
CA GLN A 255 -30.11 -6.05 -19.80
C GLN A 255 -30.42 -6.67 -18.43
N LEU A 256 -29.40 -7.20 -17.74
CA LEU A 256 -29.55 -7.78 -16.40
C LEU A 256 -30.06 -6.75 -15.37
N LEU A 257 -29.57 -5.51 -15.42
CA LEU A 257 -30.03 -4.43 -14.55
C LEU A 257 -31.49 -4.04 -14.84
N LYS A 258 -31.86 -3.96 -16.13
CA LYS A 258 -33.23 -3.63 -16.56
C LYS A 258 -34.22 -4.70 -16.10
N ASP A 259 -33.83 -5.97 -16.19
CA ASP A 259 -34.65 -7.11 -15.79
C ASP A 259 -34.81 -7.19 -14.26
N VAL A 260 -33.73 -6.94 -13.50
CA VAL A 260 -33.76 -6.93 -12.01
C VAL A 260 -34.57 -5.76 -11.47
N TYR A 261 -34.50 -4.58 -12.09
CA TYR A 261 -35.30 -3.42 -11.67
C TYR A 261 -36.80 -3.61 -11.94
N SER A 262 -37.14 -4.11 -13.14
CA SER A 262 -38.52 -4.29 -13.57
C SER A 262 -39.26 -5.36 -12.77
N THR A 263 -38.53 -6.38 -12.28
CA THR A 263 -39.12 -7.47 -11.48
C THR A 263 -39.22 -7.16 -9.99
N ARG A 264 -38.33 -6.34 -9.42
CA ARG A 264 -38.34 -6.06 -7.97
C ARG A 264 -39.16 -4.86 -7.53
N PHE A 265 -39.45 -3.89 -8.41
CA PHE A 265 -40.01 -2.61 -8.00
C PHE A 265 -41.23 -2.23 -8.84
N GLN A 266 -42.35 -2.93 -8.66
CA GLN A 266 -43.63 -2.61 -9.33
C GLN A 266 -44.39 -1.44 -8.68
N LYS A 267 -44.02 -1.05 -7.45
CA LYS A 267 -44.48 0.17 -6.77
C LYS A 267 -43.39 0.58 -5.77
N VAL A 268 -42.88 1.78 -5.91
CA VAL A 268 -41.91 2.37 -4.98
C VAL A 268 -42.65 3.49 -4.26
N ASP A 269 -42.95 3.32 -2.98
CA ASP A 269 -43.35 4.46 -2.14
C ASP A 269 -42.16 5.43 -2.01
N PRO A 270 -42.39 6.74 -1.88
CA PRO A 270 -41.30 7.70 -1.84
C PRO A 270 -40.50 7.57 -0.53
N PHE A 271 -39.24 7.13 -0.63
CA PHE A 271 -38.26 7.25 0.44
C PHE A 271 -36.89 7.62 -0.14
N SER A 272 -36.19 8.55 0.53
CA SER A 272 -34.81 8.90 0.18
C SER A 272 -33.87 7.78 0.62
N LEU A 273 -33.45 6.93 -0.33
CA LEU A 273 -32.28 6.08 -0.14
C LEU A 273 -31.04 6.77 -0.68
N PRO A 274 -30.04 7.09 0.15
CA PRO A 274 -28.68 7.23 -0.34
C PRO A 274 -28.18 5.82 -0.68
N PHE A 275 -28.33 5.39 -1.94
CA PHE A 275 -27.59 4.23 -2.42
C PHE A 275 -26.31 4.70 -3.12
N THR A 276 -25.24 3.95 -2.88
CA THR A 276 -23.92 4.19 -3.48
C THR A 276 -23.63 3.03 -4.43
N PHE A 277 -23.41 3.32 -5.70
CA PHE A 277 -22.94 2.32 -6.67
C PHE A 277 -21.41 2.30 -6.70
N ASP A 278 -20.83 1.10 -6.68
CA ASP A 278 -19.42 0.88 -7.00
C ASP A 278 -19.29 0.60 -8.49
N ILE A 279 -18.72 1.56 -9.22
CA ILE A 279 -18.28 1.36 -10.60
C ILE A 279 -16.79 1.67 -10.61
N GLU A 280 -15.97 0.64 -10.82
CA GLU A 280 -14.51 0.77 -10.96
C GLU A 280 -13.86 1.60 -9.82
N ASN A 281 -14.23 1.36 -8.56
CA ASN A 281 -13.72 2.04 -7.37
C ASN A 281 -14.09 3.53 -7.25
N THR A 282 -15.12 4.00 -7.95
CA THR A 282 -15.62 5.38 -7.80
C THR A 282 -17.03 5.37 -7.22
N TRP A 283 -17.18 5.85 -5.98
CA TRP A 283 -18.47 5.98 -5.32
C TRP A 283 -19.16 7.28 -5.75
N VAL A 284 -20.31 7.17 -6.41
CA VAL A 284 -21.12 8.32 -6.81
C VAL A 284 -22.36 8.38 -5.90
N PRO A 285 -22.52 9.42 -5.06
CA PRO A 285 -23.74 9.62 -4.31
C PRO A 285 -24.84 10.09 -5.27
N LEU A 286 -25.94 9.34 -5.37
CA LEU A 286 -27.14 9.78 -6.05
C LEU A 286 -28.10 10.34 -5.00
N THR A 287 -28.29 11.66 -5.01
CA THR A 287 -29.32 12.32 -4.19
C THR A 287 -30.51 12.60 -5.09
N LEU A 288 -31.60 11.85 -4.89
CA LEU A 288 -32.89 12.17 -5.51
C LEU A 288 -33.49 13.34 -4.73
N LYS A 289 -33.62 14.49 -5.38
CA LYS A 289 -34.42 15.61 -4.88
C LYS A 289 -35.78 15.57 -5.55
N GLU A 290 -36.84 15.52 -4.75
CA GLU A 290 -38.17 15.93 -5.21
C GLU A 290 -38.17 17.45 -5.36
N GLU A 291 -37.94 17.93 -6.58
CA GLU A 291 -38.37 19.29 -6.95
C GLU A 291 -39.61 19.16 -7.83
N GLY A 292 -40.79 19.24 -7.19
CA GLY A 292 -42.09 19.30 -7.85
C GLY A 292 -42.83 17.95 -7.87
N GLY A 293 -44.06 17.94 -7.34
CA GLY A 293 -44.91 16.75 -7.12
C GLY A 293 -45.44 16.05 -8.38
N GLY A 294 -44.54 15.64 -9.28
CA GLY A 294 -44.79 14.64 -10.30
C GLY A 294 -44.13 13.32 -9.91
N SER A 295 -44.90 12.24 -9.86
CA SER A 295 -44.37 10.88 -9.66
C SER A 295 -43.35 10.57 -10.76
N GLN A 296 -42.05 10.51 -10.42
CA GLN A 296 -41.02 10.05 -11.36
C GLN A 296 -41.30 8.58 -11.71
N THR A 297 -41.33 8.28 -13.00
CA THR A 297 -41.56 6.93 -13.49
C THR A 297 -40.26 6.12 -13.46
N THR A 298 -40.37 4.78 -13.54
CA THR A 298 -39.21 3.90 -13.67
C THR A 298 -38.38 4.18 -14.93
N GLU A 299 -38.97 4.79 -15.95
CA GLU A 299 -38.27 5.23 -17.17
C GLU A 299 -37.36 6.44 -16.90
N ASP A 300 -37.79 7.40 -16.06
CA ASP A 300 -36.97 8.55 -15.66
C ASP A 300 -35.71 8.11 -14.90
N HIS A 301 -35.82 7.06 -14.07
CA HIS A 301 -34.69 6.48 -13.35
C HIS A 301 -33.68 5.79 -14.29
N ALA A 302 -34.16 5.10 -15.33
CA ALA A 302 -33.29 4.45 -16.30
C ALA A 302 -32.48 5.48 -17.11
N GLU A 303 -33.11 6.59 -17.49
CA GLU A 303 -32.45 7.67 -18.24
C GLU A 303 -31.40 8.42 -17.39
N LEU A 304 -31.68 8.63 -16.10
CA LEU A 304 -30.73 9.21 -15.13
C LEU A 304 -29.49 8.33 -14.96
N LEU A 305 -29.68 7.03 -14.78
CA LEU A 305 -28.57 6.07 -14.70
C LEU A 305 -27.78 6.02 -16.00
N GLU A 306 -28.46 5.94 -17.15
CA GLU A 306 -27.80 5.94 -18.46
C GLU A 306 -26.97 7.21 -18.68
N THR A 307 -27.49 8.37 -18.27
CA THR A 307 -26.78 9.64 -18.33
C THR A 307 -25.55 9.65 -17.42
N ALA A 308 -25.66 9.11 -16.19
CA ALA A 308 -24.54 9.00 -15.27
C ALA A 308 -23.43 8.07 -15.82
N PHE A 309 -23.81 6.91 -16.38
CA PHE A 309 -22.88 5.99 -17.03
C PHE A 309 -22.19 6.63 -18.25
N LYS A 310 -22.93 7.35 -19.10
CA LYS A 310 -22.36 8.09 -20.24
C LYS A 310 -21.36 9.16 -19.78
N LYS A 311 -21.67 9.89 -18.71
CA LYS A 311 -20.75 10.90 -18.11
C LYS A 311 -19.48 10.25 -17.55
N ALA A 312 -19.60 9.15 -16.81
CA ALA A 312 -18.44 8.42 -16.28
C ALA A 312 -17.55 7.88 -17.41
N LYS A 313 -18.16 7.30 -18.46
CA LYS A 313 -17.43 6.82 -19.66
C LYS A 313 -16.68 7.95 -20.37
N MET A 314 -17.32 9.11 -20.52
CA MET A 314 -16.68 10.31 -21.09
C MET A 314 -15.50 10.81 -20.25
N ALA A 315 -15.63 10.83 -18.92
CA ALA A 315 -14.56 11.24 -18.01
C ALA A 315 -13.33 10.31 -18.12
N ASN A 316 -13.54 8.99 -18.11
CA ASN A 316 -12.48 8.00 -18.28
C ASN A 316 -11.79 8.14 -19.65
N LEU A 317 -12.56 8.32 -20.72
CA LEU A 317 -12.02 8.55 -22.07
C LEU A 317 -11.17 9.84 -22.13
N MET A 318 -11.64 10.92 -21.51
CA MET A 318 -10.93 12.20 -21.46
C MET A 318 -9.61 12.07 -20.68
N MET A 319 -9.62 11.36 -19.55
CA MET A 319 -8.43 11.07 -18.75
C MET A 319 -7.40 10.27 -19.55
N MET A 320 -7.83 9.22 -20.26
CA MET A 320 -6.98 8.40 -21.13
C MET A 320 -6.35 9.24 -22.25
N MET A 321 -7.13 10.11 -22.90
CA MET A 321 -6.63 11.05 -23.90
C MET A 321 -5.58 12.02 -23.34
N MET A 322 -5.79 12.54 -22.11
CA MET A 322 -4.81 13.40 -21.44
C MET A 322 -3.50 12.66 -21.15
N MET A 323 -3.57 11.41 -20.69
CA MET A 323 -2.37 10.58 -20.45
C MET A 323 -1.61 10.31 -21.75
N MET A 324 -2.31 10.01 -22.84
CA MET A 324 -1.69 9.80 -24.16
C MET A 324 -1.01 11.08 -24.67
N LYS A 325 -1.63 12.26 -24.50
CA LYS A 325 -1.00 13.55 -24.83
C LYS A 325 0.26 13.80 -24.00
N LYS A 326 0.24 13.51 -22.69
CA LYS A 326 1.42 13.62 -21.80
C LYS A 326 2.55 12.69 -22.25
N LYS A 327 2.25 11.42 -22.58
CA LYS A 327 3.24 10.45 -23.10
C LYS A 327 3.86 10.92 -24.43
N LYS A 328 3.05 11.44 -25.37
CA LYS A 328 3.54 12.01 -26.64
C LYS A 328 4.46 13.22 -26.41
N LYS A 329 4.11 14.14 -25.50
CA LYS A 329 4.98 15.27 -25.11
C LYS A 329 6.32 14.80 -24.52
N LYS A 330 6.31 13.80 -23.62
CA LYS A 330 7.53 13.23 -23.02
C LYS A 330 8.44 12.58 -24.07
N LYS A 331 7.87 11.81 -25.01
CA LYS A 331 8.63 11.25 -26.16
C LYS A 331 9.26 12.32 -27.03
N LYS A 332 8.52 13.40 -27.38
CA LYS A 332 9.07 14.53 -28.15
C LYS A 332 10.23 15.24 -27.42
N LYS A 333 10.10 15.49 -26.11
CA LYS A 333 11.18 16.06 -25.29
C LYS A 333 12.42 15.17 -25.27
N LYS A 334 12.26 13.85 -25.11
CA LYS A 334 13.38 12.88 -25.14
C LYS A 334 14.08 12.87 -26.49
N LYS A 335 13.32 12.86 -27.61
CA LYS A 335 13.88 12.92 -28.97
C LYS A 335 14.73 14.18 -29.18
N LYS A 336 14.20 15.37 -28.83
CA LYS A 336 14.95 16.64 -28.91
C LYS A 336 16.24 16.64 -28.07
N LYS A 337 16.20 16.03 -26.87
CA LYS A 337 17.39 15.91 -26.00
C LYS A 337 18.46 14.99 -26.62
N MET A 338 18.06 13.89 -27.28
CA MET A 338 18.98 13.01 -27.99
C MET A 338 19.58 13.66 -29.24
N GLU A 339 18.79 14.41 -30.01
CA GLU A 339 19.29 15.17 -31.16
C GLU A 339 20.30 16.26 -30.76
N LYS A 340 20.06 16.98 -29.65
CA LYS A 340 21.03 17.93 -29.10
C LYS A 340 22.35 17.26 -28.70
N LYS A 341 22.29 16.10 -28.02
CA LYS A 341 23.49 15.33 -27.67
C LYS A 341 24.28 14.86 -28.90
N LYS A 342 23.58 14.39 -29.95
CA LYS A 342 24.23 13.99 -31.20
C LYS A 342 24.98 15.15 -31.88
N LYS A 343 24.40 16.35 -31.88
CA LYS A 343 25.05 17.55 -32.45
C LYS A 343 26.27 18.03 -31.65
N GLN A 344 26.26 17.87 -30.33
CA GLN A 344 27.41 18.22 -29.49
C GLN A 344 28.59 17.25 -29.73
N ASN A 345 28.30 15.96 -29.89
CA ASN A 345 29.34 14.95 -30.09
C ASN A 345 29.95 14.95 -31.51
N SER A 346 29.36 15.64 -32.48
CA SER A 346 29.91 15.75 -33.85
C SER A 346 30.73 17.03 -34.08
N ALA A 347 30.83 17.89 -33.07
CA ALA A 347 31.58 19.16 -33.13
C ALA A 347 32.89 19.11 -32.34
N CYS A 348 33.17 18.00 -31.64
CA CYS A 348 34.47 17.59 -31.16
C CYS A 348 35.04 16.56 -32.14
#